data_AF-A0A091FD51-F1
#
_entry.id   AF-A0A091FD51-F1
#
_cell.length_a   1.000
_cell.length_b   1.000
_cell.length_c   1.000
_cell.angle_alpha   90.00
_cell.angle_beta   90.00
_cell.angle_gamma   90.00
#
_symmetry.space_group_name_H-M   'P 1'
#
loop_
_entity.id
_entity.type
_entity.pdbx_description
1 polymer ?
#
loop_
_entity_poly.entity_id
_entity_poly.type
_entity_poly.pdbx_seq_one_letter_code
_entity_poly.pdbx_strand_id
1 'polypeptide(L)'
;MKLLKYLGALAVTVLLLFVFVANFSAVESRFQCPGELSSKNGSYPLTVYLKLEEYRWWVGLWSESDAAIHVEIPNTYVDYFGNVKKVGDQYQIRDSAKSPKGNFSALSKTLAIQLPVKLKTDFFDGTCKKVEKCCLIG
;
A
#
# COMPACT_ATOMS: atom_id res chain seq x y z
N MET A 1 4.28 45.80 -15.93
CA MET A 1 3.14 45.03 -16.49
C MET A 1 3.53 43.69 -17.11
N LYS A 2 4.52 43.62 -18.03
CA LYS A 2 4.95 42.33 -18.62
C LYS A 2 5.52 41.35 -17.59
N LEU A 3 6.39 41.84 -16.70
CA LEU A 3 7.01 41.03 -15.63
C LEU A 3 5.97 40.37 -14.70
N LEU A 4 4.91 41.11 -14.35
CA LEU A 4 3.83 40.61 -13.49
C LEU A 4 3.03 39.48 -14.18
N LYS A 5 2.85 39.55 -15.50
CA LYS A 5 2.21 38.49 -16.29
C LYS A 5 3.05 37.22 -16.33
N TYR A 6 4.37 37.35 -16.50
CA TYR A 6 5.27 36.20 -16.50
C TYR A 6 5.38 35.55 -15.12
N LEU A 7 5.46 36.33 -14.04
CA LEU A 7 5.44 35.81 -12.67
C LEU A 7 4.12 35.11 -12.35
N GLY A 8 2.98 35.70 -12.75
CA GLY A 8 1.67 35.07 -12.59
C GLY A 8 1.56 33.75 -13.35
N ALA A 9 1.99 33.72 -14.62
CA ALA A 9 2.00 32.49 -15.42
C ALA A 9 2.93 31.42 -14.85
N LEU A 10 4.11 31.80 -14.36
CA LEU A 10 5.04 30.89 -13.70
C LEU A 10 4.40 30.27 -12.44
N ALA A 11 3.78 31.09 -11.58
CA ALA A 11 3.14 30.61 -10.37
C ALA A 11 2.01 29.61 -10.67
N VAL A 12 1.16 29.91 -11.67
CA VAL A 12 0.10 28.99 -12.11
C VAL A 12 0.69 27.68 -12.64
N THR A 13 1.77 27.75 -13.42
CA THR A 13 2.43 26.57 -13.97
C THR A 13 2.99 25.67 -12.88
N VAL A 14 3.68 26.25 -11.88
CA VAL A 14 4.20 25.51 -10.72
C VAL A 14 3.07 24.86 -9.93
N LEU A 15 1.96 25.57 -9.73
CA LEU A 15 0.80 25.05 -9.02
C LEU A 15 0.16 23.88 -9.77
N LEU A 16 0.01 23.97 -11.09
CA LEU A 16 -0.50 22.87 -11.92
C LEU A 16 0.42 21.64 -11.87
N LEU A 17 1.74 21.84 -11.96
CA LEU A 17 2.71 20.76 -11.83
C LEU A 17 2.63 20.09 -10.46
N PHE A 18 2.50 20.88 -9.39
CA PHE A 18 2.34 20.35 -8.03
C PHE A 18 1.07 19.49 -7.90
N VAL A 19 -0.07 19.98 -8.40
CA VAL A 19 -1.34 19.23 -8.40
C VAL A 19 -1.22 17.93 -9.19
N PHE A 20 -0.57 17.97 -10.35
CA PHE A 20 -0.33 16.79 -11.17
C PHE A 20 0.52 15.76 -10.42
N VAL A 21 1.66 16.18 -9.87
CA VAL A 21 2.56 15.28 -9.14
C VAL A 21 1.87 14.66 -7.92
N ALA A 22 1.07 15.44 -7.18
CA ALA A 22 0.33 14.95 -6.01
C ALA A 22 -0.71 13.88 -6.39
N ASN A 23 -1.55 14.17 -7.40
CA ASN A 23 -2.65 13.27 -7.79
C ASN A 23 -2.18 12.01 -8.52
N PHE A 24 -1.06 12.09 -9.25
CA PHE A 24 -0.55 10.95 -10.02
C PHE A 24 0.61 10.22 -9.32
N SER A 25 0.89 10.55 -8.05
CA SER A 25 2.02 10.02 -7.28
C SER A 25 1.97 8.50 -7.03
N ALA A 26 0.78 7.89 -7.05
CA ALA A 26 0.61 6.48 -6.72
C ALA A 26 -0.36 5.75 -7.68
N VAL A 27 -0.19 4.43 -7.78
CA VAL A 27 -1.13 3.51 -8.43
C VAL A 27 -1.73 2.60 -7.37
N GLU A 28 -3.03 2.69 -7.17
CA GLU A 28 -3.76 1.86 -6.21
C GLU A 28 -4.17 0.51 -6.84
N SER A 29 -3.89 -0.58 -6.14
CA SER A 29 -4.38 -1.92 -6.44
C SER A 29 -5.00 -2.56 -5.19
N ARG A 30 -6.15 -3.21 -5.34
CA ARG A 30 -6.87 -3.87 -4.25
C ARG A 30 -6.83 -5.37 -4.42
N PHE A 31 -6.73 -6.08 -3.31
CA PHE A 31 -6.61 -7.51 -3.27
C PHE A 31 -7.44 -8.09 -2.13
N GLN A 32 -7.99 -9.29 -2.36
CA GLN A 32 -8.61 -10.12 -1.36
C GLN A 32 -7.72 -11.35 -1.17
N CYS A 33 -7.28 -11.57 0.06
CA CYS A 33 -6.32 -12.60 0.44
C CYS A 33 -7.00 -13.56 1.41
N PRO A 34 -7.70 -14.60 0.93
CA PRO A 34 -8.05 -15.74 1.76
C PRO A 34 -6.77 -16.48 2.19
N GLY A 35 -6.71 -16.85 3.46
CA GLY A 35 -5.57 -17.54 4.03
C GLY A 35 -5.86 -18.00 5.45
N GLU A 36 -4.80 -18.18 6.22
CA GLU A 36 -4.89 -18.59 7.59
C GLU A 36 -4.10 -17.66 8.52
N LEU A 37 -4.68 -17.38 9.68
CA LEU A 37 -4.01 -16.71 10.78
C LEU A 37 -3.46 -17.77 11.74
N SER A 38 -2.15 -17.93 11.72
CA SER A 38 -1.41 -18.75 12.67
C SER A 38 -1.25 -18.01 13.99
N SER A 39 -1.80 -18.57 15.05
CA SER A 39 -1.67 -18.08 16.42
C SER A 39 -1.18 -19.20 17.34
N LYS A 40 -0.79 -18.87 18.58
CA LYS A 40 -0.35 -19.86 19.58
C LYS A 40 -1.42 -20.95 19.85
N ASN A 41 -2.69 -20.61 19.64
CA ASN A 41 -3.83 -21.50 19.90
C ASN A 41 -4.28 -22.29 18.66
N GLY A 42 -3.57 -22.18 17.53
CA GLY A 42 -3.89 -22.88 16.29
C GLY A 42 -3.96 -21.95 15.07
N SER A 43 -4.25 -22.55 13.92
CA SER A 43 -4.47 -21.85 12.65
C SER A 43 -5.97 -21.66 12.41
N TYR A 44 -6.39 -20.44 12.04
CA TYR A 44 -7.79 -20.14 11.76
C TYR A 44 -7.94 -19.52 10.37
N PRO A 45 -8.94 -19.94 9.58
CA PRO A 45 -9.17 -19.34 8.28
C PRO A 45 -9.58 -17.87 8.45
N LEU A 46 -8.97 -16.99 7.66
CA LEU A 46 -9.20 -15.55 7.70
C LEU A 46 -9.11 -14.99 6.28
N THR A 47 -9.93 -13.99 5.98
CA THR A 47 -9.80 -13.20 4.75
C THR A 47 -9.29 -11.82 5.10
N VAL A 48 -8.14 -11.47 4.53
CA VAL A 48 -7.52 -10.16 4.65
C VAL A 48 -7.71 -9.40 3.33
N TYR A 49 -8.10 -8.15 3.41
CA TYR A 49 -8.12 -7.24 2.26
C TYR A 49 -6.88 -6.38 2.29
N LEU A 50 -6.20 -6.28 1.15
CA LEU A 50 -4.98 -5.51 1.00
C LEU A 50 -5.17 -4.46 -0.08
N LYS A 51 -4.85 -3.21 0.26
CA LYS A 51 -4.76 -2.10 -0.69
C LYS A 51 -3.28 -1.71 -0.79
N LEU A 52 -2.70 -1.95 -1.96
CA LEU A 52 -1.33 -1.59 -2.31
C LEU A 52 -1.35 -0.27 -3.08
N GLU A 53 -0.63 0.73 -2.59
CA GLU A 53 -0.41 2.00 -3.27
C GLU A 53 1.05 2.04 -3.73
N GLU A 54 1.29 1.71 -5.00
CA GLU A 54 2.65 1.74 -5.55
C GLU A 54 3.01 3.16 -5.96
N TYR A 55 4.10 3.68 -5.40
CA TYR A 55 4.57 5.01 -5.74
C TYR A 55 5.28 5.02 -7.09
N ARG A 56 5.10 6.12 -7.82
CA ARG A 56 5.80 6.37 -9.07
C ARG A 56 7.25 6.77 -8.78
N TRP A 57 8.15 6.52 -9.73
CA TRP A 57 9.58 6.77 -9.58
C TRP A 57 9.94 8.20 -9.13
N TRP A 58 9.13 9.21 -9.50
CA TRP A 58 9.36 10.60 -9.08
C TRP A 58 9.13 10.82 -7.59
N VAL A 59 8.31 10.01 -6.93
CA VAL A 59 8.11 10.06 -5.47
C VAL A 59 9.39 9.71 -4.73
N GLY A 60 10.26 8.91 -5.34
CA GLY A 60 11.60 8.60 -4.83
C GLY A 60 12.50 9.83 -4.64
N LEU A 61 12.16 11.00 -5.20
CA LEU A 61 12.89 12.24 -4.99
C LEU A 61 12.65 12.85 -3.60
N TRP A 62 11.60 12.45 -2.88
CA TRP A 62 11.28 12.96 -1.55
C TRP A 62 10.79 11.89 -0.54
N SER A 63 10.73 10.61 -0.94
CA SER A 63 10.36 9.48 -0.08
C SER A 63 11.28 8.29 -0.32
N GLU A 64 11.69 7.60 0.75
CA GLU A 64 12.48 6.37 0.65
C GLU A 64 11.62 5.12 0.41
N SER A 65 10.30 5.24 0.57
CA SER A 65 9.34 4.14 0.37
C SER A 65 8.95 4.03 -1.10
N ASP A 66 8.80 2.81 -1.58
CA ASP A 66 8.36 2.51 -2.96
C ASP A 66 6.85 2.27 -3.03
N ALA A 67 6.22 1.99 -1.89
CA ALA A 67 4.78 1.80 -1.80
C ALA A 67 4.27 2.10 -0.38
N ALA A 68 2.95 2.09 -0.25
CA ALA A 68 2.26 1.91 1.01
C ALA A 68 1.26 0.75 0.92
N ILE A 69 1.01 0.10 2.04
CA ILE A 69 0.07 -1.01 2.14
C ILE A 69 -0.93 -0.71 3.25
N HIS A 70 -2.22 -0.77 2.92
CA HIS A 70 -3.28 -0.83 3.90
C HIS A 70 -3.79 -2.25 3.99
N VAL A 71 -3.99 -2.72 5.21
CA VAL A 71 -4.51 -4.05 5.49
C VAL A 71 -5.79 -3.90 6.29
N GLU A 72 -6.82 -4.64 5.90
CA GLU A 72 -8.12 -4.63 6.57
C GLU A 72 -8.62 -6.07 6.75
N ILE A 73 -9.08 -6.35 7.96
CA ILE A 73 -9.90 -7.51 8.29
C ILE A 73 -11.28 -6.97 8.65
N PRO A 74 -12.33 -7.34 7.89
CA PRO A 74 -13.67 -6.79 8.08
C PRO A 74 -14.12 -6.86 9.54
N ASN A 75 -14.68 -5.77 10.06
CA ASN A 75 -15.22 -5.63 11.41
C ASN A 75 -14.22 -5.90 12.56
N THR A 76 -12.92 -6.04 12.27
CA THR A 76 -11.97 -6.55 13.27
C THR A 76 -10.70 -5.71 13.38
N TYR A 77 -10.03 -5.40 12.27
CA TYR A 77 -8.68 -4.84 12.31
C TYR A 77 -8.37 -4.02 11.06
N VAL A 78 -7.69 -2.89 11.23
CA VAL A 78 -7.19 -2.05 10.14
C VAL A 78 -5.78 -1.60 10.50
N ASP A 79 -4.86 -1.71 9.56
CA ASP A 79 -3.49 -1.20 9.72
C ASP A 79 -2.95 -0.56 8.45
N TYR A 80 -1.96 0.31 8.63
CA TYR A 80 -1.31 1.05 7.57
C TYR A 80 0.21 0.97 7.69
N PHE A 81 0.84 0.52 6.60
CA PHE A 81 2.28 0.42 6.46
C PHE A 81 2.75 1.42 5.39
N GLY A 82 3.30 2.55 5.84
CA GLY A 82 3.91 3.55 4.96
C GLY A 82 5.37 3.28 4.61
N ASN A 83 6.01 2.29 5.25
CA ASN A 83 7.39 1.91 4.97
C ASN A 83 7.42 0.57 4.22
N VAL A 84 7.23 0.64 2.90
CA VAL A 84 7.28 -0.53 2.02
C VAL A 84 8.35 -0.32 0.97
N LYS A 85 9.28 -1.27 0.90
CA LYS A 85 10.39 -1.29 -0.06
C LYS A 85 10.15 -2.39 -1.08
N LYS A 86 10.30 -2.08 -2.37
CA LYS A 86 10.22 -3.08 -3.44
C LYS A 86 11.60 -3.63 -3.75
N VAL A 87 11.76 -4.95 -3.68
CA VAL A 87 12.98 -5.68 -4.01
C VAL A 87 12.63 -6.78 -5.01
N GLY A 88 12.93 -6.56 -6.29
CA GLY A 88 12.44 -7.41 -7.38
C GLY A 88 10.91 -7.42 -7.44
N ASP A 89 10.33 -8.61 -7.33
CA ASP A 89 8.87 -8.82 -7.30
C ASP A 89 8.30 -8.85 -5.88
N GLN A 90 9.07 -8.51 -4.84
CA GLN A 90 8.63 -8.59 -3.46
C GLN A 90 8.59 -7.21 -2.79
N TYR A 91 7.45 -6.91 -2.17
CA TYR A 91 7.27 -5.74 -1.31
C TYR A 91 7.58 -6.15 0.13
N GLN A 92 8.65 -5.60 0.70
CA GLN A 92 9.02 -5.79 2.10
C GLN A 92 8.28 -4.77 2.96
N ILE A 93 7.48 -5.27 3.90
CA ILE A 93 6.62 -4.47 4.77
C ILE A 93 7.33 -4.24 6.09
N ARG A 94 7.46 -2.98 6.49
CA ARG A 94 8.09 -2.59 7.75
C ARG A 94 7.18 -1.67 8.55
N ASP A 95 7.33 -1.69 9.86
CA ASP A 95 6.67 -0.72 10.73
C ASP A 95 7.40 0.63 10.75
N SER A 96 6.85 1.58 11.52
CA SER A 96 7.43 2.91 11.72
C SER A 96 8.83 2.88 12.36
N ALA A 97 9.16 1.81 13.10
CA ALA A 97 10.49 1.59 13.66
C ALA A 97 11.44 0.88 12.67
N LYS A 98 11.03 0.72 11.40
CA LYS A 98 11.74 0.00 10.33
C LYS A 98 11.93 -1.49 10.62
N SER A 99 11.18 -2.06 11.57
CA SER A 99 11.21 -3.49 11.86
C SER A 99 10.39 -4.26 10.83
N PRO A 100 10.87 -5.44 10.36
CA PRO A 100 10.16 -6.23 9.36
C PRO A 100 8.85 -6.77 9.95
N LYS A 101 7.75 -6.57 9.24
CA LYS A 101 6.42 -7.09 9.59
C LYS A 101 5.94 -8.18 8.65
N GLY A 102 6.50 -8.24 7.43
CA GLY A 102 6.10 -9.23 6.46
C GLY A 102 6.50 -8.86 5.04
N ASN A 103 5.89 -9.53 4.09
CA ASN A 103 6.10 -9.31 2.68
C ASN A 103 4.87 -9.64 1.84
N PHE A 104 4.79 -8.97 0.70
CA PHE A 104 3.83 -9.29 -0.35
C PHE A 104 4.58 -9.58 -1.66
N SER A 105 4.30 -10.72 -2.28
CA SER A 105 4.90 -11.11 -3.57
C SER A 105 3.99 -10.68 -4.72
N ALA A 106 4.48 -9.78 -5.58
CA ALA A 106 3.80 -9.38 -6.80
C ALA A 106 3.68 -10.51 -7.81
N LEU A 107 4.59 -11.49 -7.77
CA LEU A 107 4.65 -12.61 -8.71
C LEU A 107 3.65 -13.71 -8.32
N SER A 108 3.77 -14.25 -7.09
CA SER A 108 2.90 -15.32 -6.61
C SER A 108 1.58 -14.82 -6.00
N LYS A 109 1.45 -13.50 -5.81
CA LYS A 109 0.34 -12.86 -5.10
C LYS A 109 0.18 -13.35 -3.67
N THR A 110 1.25 -13.77 -3.01
CA THR A 110 1.20 -14.24 -1.63
C THR A 110 1.45 -13.09 -0.66
N LEU A 111 0.62 -12.98 0.38
CA LEU A 111 0.79 -12.05 1.49
C LEU A 111 1.15 -12.84 2.74
N ALA A 112 2.29 -12.51 3.34
CA ALA A 112 2.76 -13.07 4.60
C ALA A 112 3.04 -11.90 5.54
N ILE A 113 2.25 -11.72 6.61
CA ILE A 113 2.35 -10.53 7.46
C ILE A 113 1.94 -10.80 8.90
N GLN A 114 2.69 -10.21 9.83
CA GLN A 114 2.37 -10.19 11.24
C GLN A 114 1.21 -9.22 11.50
N LEU A 115 0.05 -9.74 11.87
CA LEU A 115 -1.14 -8.95 12.19
C LEU A 115 -1.51 -9.22 13.65
N PRO A 116 -1.32 -8.27 14.58
CA PRO A 116 -1.62 -8.47 15.99
C PRO A 116 -3.13 -8.44 16.28
N VAL A 117 -3.90 -9.31 15.64
CA VAL A 117 -5.38 -9.37 15.74
C VAL A 117 -5.82 -9.85 17.11
N LYS A 118 -5.24 -10.96 17.60
CA LYS A 118 -5.49 -11.48 18.96
C LYS A 118 -4.23 -11.44 19.82
N LEU A 119 -3.09 -11.82 19.25
CA LEU A 119 -1.78 -11.80 19.92
C LEU A 119 -0.76 -11.03 19.08
N LYS A 120 0.23 -10.43 19.75
CA LYS A 120 1.34 -9.75 19.06
C LYS A 120 2.14 -10.67 18.14
N THR A 121 2.04 -11.98 18.30
CA THR A 121 2.76 -12.99 17.52
C THR A 121 1.94 -13.61 16.40
N ASP A 122 0.70 -13.15 16.20
CA ASP A 122 -0.17 -13.68 15.16
C ASP A 122 0.41 -13.36 13.77
N PHE A 123 0.42 -14.38 12.90
CA PHE A 123 0.98 -14.28 11.57
C PHE A 123 -0.03 -14.79 10.54
N PHE A 124 -0.29 -13.97 9.54
CA PHE A 124 -1.18 -14.31 8.43
C PHE A 124 -0.35 -14.77 7.23
N ASP A 125 -0.79 -15.83 6.58
CA ASP A 125 -0.29 -16.27 5.27
C ASP A 125 -1.48 -16.59 4.36
N GLY A 126 -1.49 -16.05 3.15
CA GLY A 126 -2.56 -16.29 2.19
C GLY A 126 -2.21 -15.89 0.77
N THR A 127 -2.96 -16.47 -0.17
CA THR A 127 -2.85 -16.13 -1.60
C THR A 127 -3.91 -15.10 -1.96
N CYS A 128 -3.48 -14.00 -2.56
CA CYS A 128 -4.30 -12.85 -2.90
C CYS A 128 -4.80 -12.91 -4.34
N LYS A 129 -6.02 -12.43 -4.54
CA LYS A 129 -6.63 -12.19 -5.84
C LYS A 129 -6.93 -10.71 -5.98
N LYS A 130 -6.61 -10.14 -7.14
CA LYS A 130 -6.91 -8.73 -7.42
C LYS A 130 -8.42 -8.54 -7.44
N VAL A 131 -8.91 -7.56 -6.69
CA VAL A 131 -10.31 -7.14 -6.69
C VAL A 131 -10.39 -5.98 -7.67
N GLU A 132 -10.85 -6.28 -8.89
CA GLU A 132 -11.16 -5.21 -9.83
C GLU A 132 -12.41 -4.47 -9.34
N LYS A 133 -12.42 -3.14 -9.48
CA LYS A 133 -13.65 -2.36 -9.40
C LYS A 133 -14.49 -2.70 -10.64
N CYS A 134 -15.09 -3.88 -10.71
CA CYS A 134 -15.98 -4.21 -11.82
C CYS A 134 -17.29 -3.43 -11.65
N CYS A 135 -17.43 -2.42 -12.49
CA CYS A 135 -18.67 -1.86 -13.06
C CYS A 135 -19.88 -1.70 -12.13
N LEU A 136 -19.87 -0.66 -11.29
CA LEU A 136 -21.10 0.01 -10.85
C LEU A 136 -21.49 1.06 -11.89
N ILE A 137 -21.97 0.61 -13.05
CA ILE A 137 -22.82 1.40 -13.93
C ILE A 137 -24.00 0.48 -14.26
N GLY A 138 -25.03 0.56 -13.43
CA GLY A 138 -26.38 0.07 -13.72
C GLY A 138 -27.28 1.28 -13.86
#